data_AF-A0A6G0UVH1-F1
#
_entry.id   AF-A0A6G0UVH1-F1
#
_cell.length_a   1.000
_cell.length_b   1.000
_cell.length_c   1.000
_cell.angle_alpha   90.00
_cell.angle_beta   90.00
_cell.angle_gamma   90.00
#
_symmetry.space_group_name_H-M   'P 1'
#
loop_
_entity.id
_entity.type
_entity.pdbx_description
1 polymer ?
#
loop_
_entity_poly.entity_id
_entity_poly.type
_entity_poly.pdbx_seq_one_letter_code
_entity_poly.pdbx_strand_id
1 'polypeptide(L)'
;MTKIFFYVATFWVVLWTLITIITNFVCKEFGHHRSIGLLEELAIIVLWVFLGVFVWDPFTNETLCKATGIVLHFTLIFIMACLVFEAFFARSIVKGNSEKNGSLPAFLNYILPFICAGIPAAISYIELKEYYASTGVHCFVVVFT
;
A
#
# COMPACT_ATOMS: atom_id res chain seq x y z
N MET A 1 1.48 -10.62 24.12
CA MET A 1 0.09 -10.73 23.63
C MET A 1 -0.10 -9.95 22.32
N THR A 2 0.30 -8.67 22.26
CA THR A 2 0.23 -7.82 21.05
C THR A 2 0.96 -8.40 19.83
N LYS A 3 2.13 -9.05 20.01
CA LYS A 3 2.90 -9.65 18.89
C LYS A 3 2.13 -10.73 18.13
N ILE A 4 1.55 -11.67 18.87
CA ILE A 4 0.82 -12.80 18.31
C ILE A 4 -0.39 -12.27 17.53
N PHE A 5 -1.05 -11.24 18.06
CA PHE A 5 -2.16 -10.59 17.37
C PHE A 5 -1.72 -9.98 16.02
N PHE A 6 -0.60 -9.25 15.96
CA PHE A 6 -0.10 -8.70 14.70
C PHE A 6 0.34 -9.77 13.70
N TYR A 7 0.99 -10.85 14.15
CA TYR A 7 1.33 -11.98 13.26
C TYR A 7 0.09 -12.66 12.70
N VAL A 8 -0.91 -12.92 13.54
CA VAL A 8 -2.18 -13.51 13.13
C VAL A 8 -2.92 -12.57 12.19
N ALA A 9 -2.96 -11.27 12.47
CA ALA A 9 -3.58 -10.26 11.60
C ALA A 9 -2.85 -10.16 10.25
N THR A 10 -1.52 -10.14 10.25
CA THR A 10 -0.70 -10.13 9.03
C THR A 10 -0.98 -11.37 8.19
N PHE A 11 -0.91 -12.56 8.79
CA PHE A 11 -1.23 -13.81 8.11
C PHE A 11 -2.65 -13.79 7.55
N TRP A 12 -3.63 -13.35 8.34
CA TRP A 12 -5.03 -13.28 7.95
C TRP A 12 -5.24 -12.36 6.75
N VAL A 13 -4.73 -11.13 6.80
CA VAL A 13 -4.89 -10.17 5.71
C VAL A 13 -4.18 -10.67 4.46
N VAL A 14 -2.91 -11.08 4.55
CA VAL A 14 -2.16 -11.58 3.39
C VAL A 14 -2.84 -12.79 2.76
N LEU A 15 -3.33 -13.74 3.56
CA LEU A 15 -4.06 -14.91 3.07
C LEU A 15 -5.32 -14.52 2.29
N TRP A 16 -6.16 -13.65 2.86
CA TRP A 16 -7.39 -13.22 2.19
C TRP A 16 -7.10 -12.41 0.93
N THR A 17 -6.10 -11.53 0.95
CA THR A 17 -5.70 -10.78 -0.25
C THR A 17 -5.22 -11.72 -1.36
N LEU A 18 -4.44 -12.76 -1.03
CA LEU A 18 -4.02 -13.78 -1.99
C LEU A 18 -5.21 -14.58 -2.56
N ILE A 19 -6.17 -14.96 -1.71
CA ILE A 19 -7.39 -15.64 -2.15
C ILE A 19 -8.17 -14.77 -3.15
N THR A 20 -8.30 -13.47 -2.87
CA THR A 20 -8.95 -12.52 -3.79
C THR A 20 -8.22 -12.43 -5.12
N ILE A 21 -6.89 -12.32 -5.11
CA ILE A 21 -6.06 -12.34 -6.32
C ILE A 21 -6.33 -13.60 -7.14
N ILE A 22 -6.22 -14.78 -6.50
CA ILE A 22 -6.41 -16.09 -7.16
C ILE A 22 -7.82 -16.21 -7.73
N THR A 23 -8.84 -15.85 -6.96
CA THR A 23 -10.26 -15.91 -7.39
C THR A 23 -10.48 -15.06 -8.62
N ASN A 24 -9.96 -13.83 -8.64
CA ASN A 24 -10.07 -12.94 -9.79
C ASN A 24 -9.36 -13.49 -11.04
N PHE A 25 -8.20 -14.15 -10.88
CA PHE A 25 -7.52 -14.83 -11.99
C PHE A 25 -8.33 -16.03 -12.51
N VAL A 26 -8.90 -16.84 -11.62
CA VAL A 26 -9.72 -18.02 -11.99
C VAL A 26 -11.00 -17.58 -12.71
N CYS A 27 -11.65 -16.51 -12.25
CA CYS A 27 -12.84 -15.94 -12.87
C CYS A 27 -12.56 -15.15 -14.16
N LYS A 28 -11.28 -15.01 -14.56
CA LYS A 28 -10.84 -14.29 -15.76
C LYS A 28 -11.28 -12.82 -15.80
N GLU A 29 -11.34 -12.17 -14.64
CA GLU A 29 -11.58 -10.74 -14.54
C GLU A 29 -10.32 -10.01 -15.01
N PHE A 30 -10.27 -9.55 -16.27
CA PHE A 30 -9.09 -8.90 -16.88
C PHE A 30 -9.37 -7.48 -17.39
N GLY A 31 -10.24 -6.74 -16.71
CA GLY A 31 -10.54 -5.35 -17.06
C GLY A 31 -9.42 -4.36 -16.67
N HIS A 32 -9.37 -3.19 -17.31
CA HIS A 32 -8.43 -2.12 -16.93
C HIS A 32 -8.61 -1.64 -15.49
N HIS A 33 -9.83 -1.75 -14.96
CA HIS A 33 -10.14 -1.47 -13.56
C HIS A 33 -9.54 -2.52 -12.62
N ARG A 34 -9.45 -3.78 -13.06
CA ARG A 34 -8.85 -4.87 -12.26
C ARG A 34 -7.36 -4.62 -12.00
N SER A 35 -6.66 -4.01 -12.96
CA SER A 35 -5.24 -3.72 -12.81
C SER A 35 -4.94 -2.79 -11.63
N ILE A 36 -5.81 -1.80 -11.37
CA ILE A 36 -5.67 -0.91 -10.20
C ILE A 36 -5.90 -1.72 -8.92
N GLY A 37 -6.95 -2.53 -8.86
CA GLY A 37 -7.21 -3.41 -7.72
C GLY A 37 -6.09 -4.42 -7.48
N LEU A 38 -5.44 -4.93 -8.53
CA LEU A 38 -4.28 -5.82 -8.37
C LEU A 38 -3.08 -5.07 -7.77
N LEU A 39 -2.83 -3.83 -8.21
CA LEU A 39 -1.79 -2.98 -7.62
C LEU A 39 -2.09 -2.67 -6.14
N GLU A 40 -3.36 -2.40 -5.80
CA GLU A 40 -3.81 -2.21 -4.43
C GLU A 40 -3.59 -3.46 -3.57
N GLU A 41 -4.03 -4.63 -4.03
CA GLU A 41 -3.86 -5.91 -3.34
C GLU A 41 -2.39 -6.22 -3.07
N LEU A 42 -1.51 -5.99 -4.06
CA LEU A 42 -0.07 -6.14 -3.89
C LEU A 42 0.50 -5.16 -2.86
N ALA A 43 0.04 -3.90 -2.86
CA ALA A 43 0.46 -2.90 -1.89
C ALA A 43 0.00 -3.24 -0.46
N ILE A 44 -1.22 -3.77 -0.30
CA ILE A 44 -1.72 -4.26 1.00
C ILE A 44 -0.82 -5.38 1.52
N ILE A 45 -0.42 -6.34 0.67
CA ILE A 45 0.50 -7.41 1.06
C ILE A 45 1.84 -6.82 1.52
N VAL A 46 2.43 -5.88 0.76
CA VAL A 46 3.68 -5.21 1.14
C VAL A 46 3.53 -4.50 2.49
N LEU A 47 2.47 -3.73 2.70
CA LEU A 47 2.22 -3.00 3.96
C LEU A 47 2.20 -3.96 5.15
N TRP A 48 1.41 -5.04 5.05
CA TRP A 48 1.23 -5.98 6.15
C TRP A 48 2.47 -6.84 6.40
N VAL A 49 3.22 -7.21 5.37
CA VAL A 49 4.51 -7.89 5.54
C VAL A 49 5.49 -6.96 6.28
N PHE A 50 5.59 -5.69 5.88
CA PHE A 50 6.48 -4.76 6.56
C PHE A 50 6.04 -4.47 8.00
N LEU A 51 4.74 -4.36 8.27
CA LEU A 51 4.23 -4.21 9.64
C LEU A 51 4.49 -5.46 10.49
N GLY A 52 4.19 -6.66 9.98
CA GLY A 52 4.34 -7.91 10.72
C GLY A 52 5.80 -8.31 10.98
N VAL A 53 6.72 -7.96 10.07
CA VAL A 53 8.14 -8.30 10.19
C VAL A 53 8.93 -7.22 10.93
N PHE A 54 8.71 -5.93 10.64
CA PHE A 54 9.62 -4.87 11.05
C PHE A 54 9.14 -3.98 12.21
N VAL A 55 7.86 -4.06 12.63
CA VAL A 55 7.38 -3.29 13.80
C VAL A 55 7.89 -3.85 15.13
N TRP A 56 8.41 -5.08 15.14
CA TRP A 56 8.71 -5.78 16.39
C TRP A 56 10.19 -5.75 16.81
N ASP A 57 11.13 -5.90 15.89
CA ASP A 57 12.54 -5.87 16.27
C ASP A 57 13.01 -4.42 16.43
N PRO A 58 13.54 -4.03 17.61
CA PRO A 58 14.18 -2.74 17.76
C PRO A 58 15.33 -2.70 16.76
N PHE A 59 15.15 -1.94 15.69
CA PHE A 59 16.24 -1.68 14.78
C PHE A 59 17.35 -1.00 15.55
N THR A 60 18.44 -1.71 15.78
CA THR A 60 19.70 -1.12 16.25
C THR A 60 20.30 -0.20 15.19
N ASN A 61 19.87 -0.36 13.93
CA ASN A 61 20.29 0.46 12.80
C ASN A 61 19.20 1.48 12.43
N GLU A 62 19.46 2.74 12.77
CA GLU A 62 18.61 3.90 12.45
C GLU A 62 18.27 4.01 10.96
N THR A 63 19.18 3.61 10.08
CA THR A 63 18.99 3.68 8.63
C THR A 63 17.91 2.69 8.17
N LEU A 64 17.91 1.47 8.71
CA LEU A 64 16.90 0.46 8.40
C LEU A 64 15.53 0.84 8.94
N CYS A 65 15.49 1.41 10.14
CA CYS A 65 14.27 1.96 10.71
C CYS A 65 13.66 3.04 9.79
N LYS A 66 14.48 4.02 9.41
CA LYS A 66 14.06 5.12 8.55
C LYS A 66 13.57 4.62 7.19
N ALA A 67 14.29 3.68 6.58
CA ALA A 67 13.89 3.06 5.31
C ALA A 67 12.54 2.34 5.44
N THR A 68 12.33 1.59 6.52
CA THR A 68 11.05 0.90 6.80
C THR A 68 9.91 1.89 6.93
N GLY A 69 10.10 2.99 7.67
CA GLY A 69 9.10 4.05 7.80
C GLY A 69 8.75 4.70 6.46
N ILE A 70 9.75 4.95 5.59
CA ILE A 70 9.52 5.49 4.23
C ILE A 70 8.69 4.52 3.39
N VAL A 71 9.02 3.23 3.43
CA VAL A 71 8.26 2.20 2.70
C VAL A 71 6.82 2.15 3.20
N LEU A 72 6.60 2.04 4.51
CA LEU A 72 5.26 1.99 5.10
C LEU A 72 4.43 3.23 4.74
N HIS A 73 5.02 4.41 4.82
CA HIS A 73 4.37 5.66 4.47
C HIS A 73 3.99 5.71 2.98
N PHE A 74 4.93 5.41 2.08
CA PHE A 74 4.66 5.38 0.65
C PHE A 74 3.58 4.36 0.31
N THR A 75 3.67 3.14 0.85
CA THR A 75 2.70 2.08 0.59
C THR A 75 1.29 2.46 1.06
N LEU A 76 1.17 3.13 2.21
CA LEU A 76 -0.13 3.58 2.73
C LEU A 76 -0.75 4.65 1.82
N ILE A 77 0.03 5.65 1.39
CA ILE A 77 -0.44 6.66 0.43
C ILE A 77 -0.82 5.99 -0.90
N PHE A 78 -0.03 5.02 -1.37
CA PHE A 78 -0.30 4.31 -2.62
C PHE A 78 -1.62 3.55 -2.59
N ILE A 79 -1.92 2.85 -1.50
CA ILE A 79 -3.23 2.19 -1.31
C ILE A 79 -4.37 3.22 -1.38
N MET A 80 -4.21 4.37 -0.69
CA MET A 80 -5.22 5.43 -0.73
C MET A 80 -5.40 6.02 -2.14
N ALA A 81 -4.31 6.18 -2.90
CA ALA A 81 -4.37 6.61 -4.28
C ALA A 81 -5.12 5.60 -5.16
N CYS A 82 -4.85 4.30 -5.01
CA CYS A 82 -5.59 3.24 -5.71
C CYS A 82 -7.10 3.32 -5.42
N LEU A 83 -7.50 3.40 -4.15
CA LEU A 83 -8.91 3.51 -3.75
C LEU A 83 -9.62 4.73 -4.36
N VAL A 84 -8.93 5.88 -4.42
CA VAL A 84 -9.46 7.10 -5.06
C VAL A 84 -9.67 6.86 -6.56
N PHE A 85 -8.72 6.21 -7.23
CA PHE A 85 -8.86 5.90 -8.66
C PHE A 85 -9.96 4.87 -8.91
N GLU A 86 -10.07 3.83 -8.08
CA GLU A 86 -11.20 2.91 -8.15
C GLU A 86 -12.54 3.63 -7.99
N ALA A 87 -12.65 4.59 -7.06
CA ALA A 87 -13.86 5.39 -6.87
C ALA A 87 -14.19 6.24 -8.11
N PHE A 88 -13.19 6.83 -8.79
CA PHE A 88 -13.42 7.56 -10.04
C PHE A 88 -13.92 6.65 -11.16
N PHE A 89 -13.42 5.41 -11.20
CA PHE A 89 -13.86 4.40 -12.17
C PHE A 89 -15.15 3.66 -11.77
N ALA A 90 -15.55 3.66 -10.51
CA ALA A 90 -16.81 3.08 -10.07
C ALA A 90 -18.00 3.71 -10.82
N ARG A 91 -17.88 5.00 -11.17
CA ARG A 91 -18.88 5.73 -11.97
C ARG A 91 -18.98 5.21 -13.42
N SER A 92 -17.90 4.70 -14.02
CA SER A 92 -17.96 4.08 -15.34
C SER A 92 -18.55 2.68 -15.30
N ILE A 93 -18.32 1.93 -14.20
CA ILE A 93 -18.88 0.59 -13.97
C ILE A 93 -20.42 0.65 -13.85
N VAL A 94 -20.95 1.54 -13.01
CA VAL A 94 -22.41 1.65 -12.75
C VAL A 94 -23.20 2.14 -13.97
N LYS A 95 -22.58 2.92 -14.85
CA LYS A 95 -23.24 3.44 -16.07
C LYS A 95 -23.27 2.43 -17.24
N GLY A 96 -22.82 1.19 -17.04
CA GLY A 96 -22.87 0.15 -18.07
C GLY A 96 -21.98 0.42 -19.29
N ASN A 97 -21.04 1.37 -19.20
CA ASN A 97 -20.12 1.69 -20.28
C ASN A 97 -18.85 0.84 -20.15
N SER A 98 -18.99 -0.48 -20.14
CA SER A 98 -17.85 -1.42 -20.07
C SER A 98 -16.84 -1.24 -21.22
N GLU A 99 -17.28 -0.65 -22.34
CA GLU A 99 -16.44 -0.37 -23.52
C GLU A 99 -15.84 1.04 -23.55
N LYS A 100 -16.29 1.96 -22.68
CA LYS A 100 -15.58 3.24 -22.55
C LYS A 100 -14.40 3.00 -21.63
N ASN A 101 -13.25 2.71 -22.25
CA ASN A 101 -12.00 3.31 -21.79
C ASN A 101 -12.37 4.72 -21.32
N GLY A 102 -12.12 5.04 -20.04
CA GLY A 102 -12.39 6.38 -19.54
C GLY A 102 -11.82 7.43 -20.50
N SER A 103 -12.16 8.70 -20.33
CA SER A 103 -11.58 9.79 -21.14
C SER A 103 -10.04 9.84 -21.12
N LEU A 104 -9.39 9.03 -20.27
CA LEU A 104 -7.96 8.84 -20.17
C LEU A 104 -7.53 7.51 -20.81
N PRO A 105 -6.45 7.50 -21.62
CA PRO A 105 -5.93 6.27 -22.20
C PRO A 105 -5.57 5.26 -21.12
N ALA A 106 -6.00 4.02 -21.35
CA ALA A 106 -5.74 2.80 -20.60
C ALA A 106 -4.40 2.74 -19.83
N PHE A 107 -3.31 3.09 -20.50
CA PHE A 107 -1.96 3.06 -19.93
C PHE A 107 -1.76 4.02 -18.75
N LEU A 108 -2.44 5.18 -18.75
CA LEU A 108 -2.33 6.14 -17.65
C LEU A 108 -2.85 5.57 -16.34
N ASN A 109 -3.84 4.68 -16.37
CA ASN A 109 -4.41 4.07 -15.16
C ASN A 109 -3.39 3.24 -14.36
N TYR A 110 -2.33 2.75 -15.02
CA TYR A 110 -1.27 1.99 -14.37
C TYR A 110 -0.22 2.87 -13.70
N ILE A 111 -0.07 4.12 -14.16
CA ILE A 111 1.00 5.04 -13.72
C ILE A 111 0.46 6.09 -12.76
N LEU A 112 -0.80 6.52 -12.95
CA LEU A 112 -1.41 7.58 -12.16
C LEU A 112 -1.37 7.33 -10.64
N PRO A 113 -1.67 6.11 -10.14
CA PRO A 113 -1.56 5.82 -8.71
C PRO A 113 -0.13 6.04 -8.18
N PHE A 114 0.90 5.69 -8.94
CA PHE A 114 2.29 5.92 -8.53
C PHE A 114 2.66 7.39 -8.50
N ILE A 115 2.19 8.20 -9.47
CA ILE A 115 2.44 9.64 -9.48
C ILE A 115 1.70 10.31 -8.31
N CYS A 116 0.41 9.99 -8.15
CA CYS A 116 -0.43 10.54 -7.10
C CYS A 116 0.02 10.13 -5.70
N ALA A 117 0.69 8.98 -5.55
CA ALA A 117 1.31 8.60 -4.29
C ALA A 117 2.71 9.20 -4.11
N GLY A 118 3.51 9.21 -5.17
CA GLY A 118 4.90 9.65 -5.13
C GLY A 118 5.06 11.14 -4.81
N ILE A 119 4.22 12.00 -5.37
CA ILE A 119 4.27 13.45 -5.09
C ILE A 119 4.06 13.77 -3.60
N PRO A 120 2.92 13.39 -2.98
CA PRO A 120 2.70 13.66 -1.56
C PRO A 120 3.71 12.90 -0.68
N ALA A 121 4.08 11.66 -1.03
CA ALA A 121 5.10 10.94 -0.26
C ALA A 121 6.46 11.66 -0.28
N ALA A 122 6.88 12.21 -1.42
CA ALA A 122 8.12 12.96 -1.56
C ALA A 122 8.07 14.30 -0.81
N ILE A 123 6.96 15.04 -0.89
CA ILE A 123 6.78 16.30 -0.16
C ILE A 123 6.87 16.05 1.34
N SER A 124 6.07 15.12 1.86
CA SER A 124 6.08 14.77 3.28
C SER A 124 7.43 14.19 3.72
N TYR A 125 8.15 13.46 2.86
CA TYR A 125 9.51 13.03 3.17
C TYR A 125 10.45 14.23 3.33
N ILE A 126 10.44 15.20 2.41
CA ILE A 126 11.34 16.37 2.48
C ILE A 126 11.07 17.19 3.74
N GLU A 127 9.79 17.41 4.08
CA GLU A 127 9.39 18.21 5.24
C GLU A 127 9.61 17.48 6.58
N LEU A 128 9.41 16.16 6.61
CA LEU A 128 9.36 15.38 7.85
C LEU A 128 10.45 14.31 7.98
N LYS A 129 11.52 14.37 7.16
CA LYS A 129 12.61 13.36 7.11
C LYS A 129 13.23 13.02 8.47
N GLU A 130 13.20 13.95 9.43
CA GLU A 130 13.77 13.82 10.77
C GLU A 130 12.86 13.01 11.71
N TYR A 131 11.57 12.88 11.37
CA TYR A 131 10.58 12.16 12.17
C TYR A 131 10.44 10.68 11.81
N TYR A 132 10.98 10.26 10.67
CA TYR A 132 10.89 8.86 10.21
C TYR A 132 11.64 7.86 11.08
N ALA A 133 12.65 8.31 11.85
CA ALA A 133 13.40 7.46 12.79
C ALA A 133 13.02 7.70 14.26
N SER A 134 12.36 8.82 14.58
CA SER A 134 12.20 9.30 15.96
C SER A 134 10.81 9.08 16.57
N THR A 135 9.82 8.69 15.77
CA THR A 135 8.42 8.62 16.24
C THR A 135 8.13 7.42 17.14
N GLY A 136 9.04 6.44 17.28
CA GLY A 136 8.87 5.32 18.23
C GLY A 136 7.70 4.38 17.93
N VAL A 137 6.90 4.65 16.88
CA VAL A 137 5.70 3.87 16.50
C VAL A 137 6.07 2.60 15.73
N HIS A 138 7.19 2.61 15.01
CA HIS A 138 7.65 1.50 14.15
C HIS A 138 9.06 1.00 14.46
N CYS A 139 9.80 1.73 15.30
CA CYS A 139 11.12 1.33 15.77
C CYS A 139 11.31 1.82 17.20
N PHE A 140 11.50 0.89 18.12
CA PHE A 140 11.97 1.21 19.46
C PHE A 140 13.47 1.48 19.37
N VAL A 141 13.87 2.70 19.01
CA VAL A 141 15.23 3.15 19.27
C VAL A 141 15.33 3.31 20.79
N VAL A 142 15.90 2.31 21.46
CA VAL A 142 16.27 2.42 22.87
C VAL A 142 17.42 3.40 22.94
N VAL A 143 17.11 4.66 23.20
CA VAL A 143 18.12 5.66 23.52
C VAL A 143 18.63 5.31 24.92
N PHE A 144 19.76 4.61 25.00
CA PHE A 144 20.50 4.52 26.25
C PHE A 144 21.14 5.89 26.51
N THR A 145 20.44 6.74 27.25
CA THR A 145 21.04 7.85 28.02
C THR A 145 21.27 7.41 29.45
#